data_AF-A0A225X3Q4-F1
#
_entry.id   AF-A0A225X3Q4-F1
#
_cell.length_a   1.000
_cell.length_b   1.000
_cell.length_c   1.000
_cell.angle_alpha   90.00
_cell.angle_beta   90.00
_cell.angle_gamma   90.00
#
_symmetry.space_group_name_H-M   'P 1'
#
loop_
_entity.id
_entity.type
_entity.pdbx_description
1 polymer ?
#
loop_
_entity_poly.entity_id
_entity_poly.type
_entity_poly.pdbx_seq_one_letter_code
_entity_poly.pdbx_strand_id
1 'polypeptide(L)'
;MKFAATLLFAAFAATAIHAENLRTSDQSTSSNCPDACLDVYQPVTDEDGKTYSNECYMQAAKCKGTKKDEDPLEEYKRLYGKSFGASRDSDASTKSDDSSKDKSASGDGSTTPKSYCPNIACPAVYNPVTDENGVTYSNECEMEAAKCKGPRENPLDEYKRIYGKEFGAERTDNE
;
A
#
# COMPACT_ATOMS: atom_id res chain seq x y z
N MET A 1 74.32 -49.95 -39.97
CA MET A 1 73.46 -49.20 -40.90
C MET A 1 72.66 -48.19 -40.09
N LYS A 2 72.78 -46.91 -40.44
CA LYS A 2 71.94 -45.79 -39.97
C LYS A 2 70.61 -45.86 -40.72
N PHE A 3 69.49 -45.46 -40.11
CA PHE A 3 68.53 -44.46 -40.63
C PHE A 3 67.49 -44.14 -39.55
N ALA A 4 67.34 -42.85 -39.26
CA ALA A 4 66.31 -42.25 -38.44
C ALA A 4 65.05 -41.97 -39.28
N ALA A 5 63.88 -41.88 -38.65
CA ALA A 5 62.79 -41.04 -39.14
C ALA A 5 61.83 -40.70 -37.99
N THR A 6 61.92 -39.45 -37.55
CA THR A 6 60.97 -38.74 -36.69
C THR A 6 59.80 -38.19 -37.49
N LEU A 7 58.67 -38.02 -36.78
CA LEU A 7 57.54 -37.07 -36.99
C LEU A 7 56.52 -37.36 -38.11
N LEU A 8 55.25 -37.40 -37.70
CA LEU A 8 54.25 -36.41 -38.14
C LEU A 8 53.10 -36.34 -37.10
N PHE A 9 52.87 -35.13 -36.58
CA PHE A 9 51.66 -34.76 -35.86
C PHE A 9 50.47 -34.83 -36.80
N ALA A 10 49.38 -35.46 -36.38
CA ALA A 10 48.06 -35.23 -36.96
C ALA A 10 47.11 -34.80 -35.84
N ALA A 11 46.93 -33.49 -35.74
CA ALA A 11 45.81 -32.91 -35.03
C ALA A 11 44.54 -33.15 -35.85
N PHE A 12 43.52 -33.78 -35.25
CA PHE A 12 42.15 -33.62 -35.71
C PHE A 12 41.31 -33.11 -34.56
N ALA A 13 40.83 -31.89 -34.78
CA ALA A 13 39.92 -31.16 -33.93
C ALA A 13 38.47 -31.63 -34.13
N ALA A 14 37.69 -31.48 -33.05
CA ALA A 14 36.23 -31.32 -32.97
C ALA A 14 35.35 -32.42 -33.58
N THR A 15 34.47 -33.08 -32.83
CA THR A 15 33.09 -32.67 -32.48
C THR A 15 32.44 -33.93 -31.87
N ALA A 16 31.40 -33.95 -31.04
CA ALA A 16 30.26 -33.07 -30.88
C ALA A 16 29.79 -33.07 -29.42
N ILE A 17 29.12 -31.98 -29.10
CA ILE A 17 28.50 -31.60 -27.85
C ILE A 17 27.33 -32.55 -27.57
N HIS A 18 27.33 -33.25 -26.44
CA HIS A 18 26.06 -33.73 -25.88
C HIS A 18 25.44 -32.58 -25.11
N ALA A 19 24.38 -32.04 -25.73
CA ALA A 19 23.49 -31.06 -25.17
C ALA A 19 22.66 -31.72 -24.06
N GLU A 20 22.83 -31.25 -22.83
CA GLU A 20 21.82 -31.43 -21.79
C GLU A 20 21.63 -30.09 -21.04
N ASN A 21 20.47 -29.50 -21.32
CA ASN A 21 19.75 -28.48 -20.57
C ASN A 21 20.51 -27.20 -20.15
N LEU A 22 20.38 -26.18 -21.00
CA LEU A 22 20.33 -24.79 -20.57
C LEU A 22 19.29 -24.65 -19.44
N ARG A 23 19.77 -24.66 -18.20
CA ARG A 23 19.09 -23.90 -17.15
C ARG A 23 19.27 -22.45 -17.52
N THR A 24 18.25 -21.90 -18.17
CA THR A 24 18.03 -20.48 -18.29
C THR A 24 17.78 -19.95 -16.88
N SER A 25 18.85 -19.76 -16.12
CA SER A 25 18.89 -18.78 -15.07
C SER A 25 19.67 -17.64 -15.69
N ASP A 26 18.91 -16.67 -16.20
CA ASP A 26 19.44 -15.38 -16.64
C ASP A 26 20.44 -14.91 -15.59
N GLN A 27 21.73 -15.07 -15.91
CA GLN A 27 22.81 -14.41 -15.22
C GLN A 27 22.76 -12.97 -15.71
N SER A 28 21.74 -12.24 -15.25
CA SER A 28 21.69 -10.80 -15.33
C SER A 28 22.80 -10.31 -14.42
N THR A 29 23.97 -10.09 -15.01
CA THR A 29 24.98 -9.17 -14.51
C THR A 29 24.35 -7.80 -14.42
N SER A 30 23.62 -7.54 -13.35
CA SER A 30 23.19 -6.21 -12.98
C SER A 30 23.13 -6.18 -11.47
N SER A 31 23.88 -5.25 -10.90
CA SER A 31 23.96 -4.87 -9.49
C SER A 31 22.63 -4.34 -8.92
N ASN A 32 21.49 -4.78 -9.45
CA ASN A 32 20.17 -4.31 -9.11
C ASN A 32 19.39 -5.42 -8.42
N CYS A 33 18.94 -5.13 -7.20
CA CYS A 33 18.01 -5.99 -6.51
C CYS A 33 16.67 -6.00 -7.25
N PRO A 34 15.93 -7.12 -7.24
CA PRO A 34 14.56 -7.10 -7.73
C PRO A 34 13.75 -6.06 -6.94
N ASP A 35 13.14 -5.12 -7.67
CA ASP A 35 12.31 -4.08 -7.08
C ASP A 35 10.94 -4.61 -6.68
N ALA A 36 10.41 -5.59 -7.42
CA ALA A 36 9.14 -6.26 -7.15
C ALA A 36 9.26 -7.78 -7.38
N CYS A 37 8.50 -8.53 -6.60
CA CYS A 37 8.35 -9.98 -6.73
C CYS A 37 6.88 -10.33 -6.93
N LEU A 38 6.61 -11.42 -7.66
CA LEU A 38 5.26 -11.97 -7.76
C LEU A 38 4.89 -12.69 -6.46
N ASP A 39 3.63 -12.60 -6.06
CA ASP A 39 3.07 -13.29 -4.88
C ASP A 39 2.76 -14.78 -5.19
N VAL A 40 3.72 -15.49 -5.76
CA VAL A 40 3.64 -16.94 -5.97
C VAL A 40 4.27 -17.64 -4.77
N TYR A 41 3.51 -18.49 -4.07
CA TYR A 41 4.02 -19.21 -2.90
C TYR A 41 4.76 -20.49 -3.30
N GLN A 42 6.08 -20.46 -3.17
CA GLN A 42 7.01 -21.57 -3.40
C GLN A 42 8.16 -21.46 -2.38
N PRO A 43 7.94 -21.90 -1.13
CA PRO A 43 8.79 -21.51 -0.02
C PRO A 43 10.22 -22.06 -0.15
N VAL A 44 11.19 -21.20 0.16
CA VAL A 44 12.62 -21.54 0.22
C VAL A 44 13.19 -21.15 1.58
N THR A 45 14.19 -21.88 2.07
CA THR A 45 14.86 -21.59 3.35
C THR A 45 16.32 -21.25 3.09
N ASP A 46 16.82 -20.18 3.71
CA ASP A 46 18.24 -19.81 3.61
C ASP A 46 19.13 -20.60 4.60
N GLU A 47 20.43 -20.32 4.57
CA GLU A 47 21.43 -20.98 5.42
C GLU A 47 21.27 -20.63 6.90
N ASP A 48 20.63 -19.50 7.21
CA ASP A 48 20.32 -19.04 8.57
C ASP A 48 19.00 -19.64 9.11
N GLY A 49 18.33 -20.47 8.31
CA GLY A 49 17.06 -21.12 8.67
C GLY A 49 15.82 -20.22 8.49
N LYS A 50 15.95 -19.08 7.80
CA LYS A 50 14.82 -18.19 7.52
C LYS A 50 14.11 -18.63 6.25
N THR A 51 12.79 -18.82 6.35
CA THR A 51 11.93 -19.19 5.22
C THR A 51 11.36 -17.95 4.53
N TYR A 52 11.36 -17.94 3.20
CA TYR A 52 10.82 -16.88 2.34
C TYR A 52 9.68 -17.44 1.49
N SER A 53 8.72 -16.59 1.12
CA SER A 53 7.55 -16.98 0.31
C SER A 53 7.92 -17.56 -1.05
N ASN A 54 9.01 -17.06 -1.66
CA ASN A 54 9.62 -17.62 -2.86
C ASN A 54 11.08 -17.16 -3.01
N GLU A 55 11.75 -17.69 -4.03
CA GLU A 55 13.14 -17.38 -4.37
C GLU A 55 13.37 -15.88 -4.63
N CYS A 56 12.45 -15.19 -5.31
CA CYS A 56 12.58 -13.75 -5.57
C CYS A 56 12.66 -12.97 -4.25
N TYR A 57 11.78 -13.26 -3.28
CA TYR A 57 11.82 -12.61 -1.96
C TYR A 57 13.11 -12.91 -1.19
N MET A 58 13.64 -14.13 -1.29
CA MET A 58 14.93 -14.49 -0.69
C MET A 58 16.08 -13.68 -1.31
N GLN A 59 16.14 -13.59 -2.64
CA GLN A 59 17.17 -12.83 -3.36
C GLN A 59 17.04 -11.32 -3.09
N ALA A 60 15.82 -10.80 -3.06
CA ALA A 60 15.55 -9.40 -2.72
C ALA A 60 16.06 -9.04 -1.33
N ALA A 61 15.81 -9.90 -0.34
CA ALA A 61 16.26 -9.71 1.03
C ALA A 61 17.79 -9.77 1.16
N LYS A 62 18.45 -10.72 0.48
CA LYS A 62 19.92 -10.84 0.46
C LYS A 62 20.58 -9.66 -0.26
N CYS A 63 19.95 -9.15 -1.31
CA CYS A 63 20.48 -8.05 -2.10
C CYS A 63 20.32 -6.69 -1.40
N LYS A 64 19.16 -6.45 -0.79
CA LYS A 64 18.91 -5.29 0.08
C LYS A 64 19.44 -5.65 1.47
N GLY A 65 20.76 -5.80 1.60
CA GLY A 65 21.42 -6.14 2.87
C GLY A 65 20.81 -5.31 4.01
N THR A 66 20.61 -5.93 5.18
CA THR A 66 19.78 -5.44 6.30
C THR A 66 19.65 -3.92 6.29
N LYS A 67 18.61 -3.40 5.62
CA LYS A 67 18.18 -2.04 5.91
C LYS A 67 17.77 -2.16 7.36
N LYS A 68 18.58 -1.57 8.25
CA LYS A 68 18.18 -1.39 9.65
C LYS A 68 16.76 -0.87 9.56
N ASP A 69 15.85 -1.48 10.29
CA ASP A 69 14.48 -1.04 10.40
C ASP A 69 14.52 0.40 10.91
N GLU A 70 14.69 1.35 10.00
CA GLU A 70 14.68 2.77 10.29
C GLU A 70 13.23 3.06 10.64
N ASP A 71 13.03 3.40 11.91
CA ASP A 71 11.72 3.68 12.47
C ASP A 71 10.99 4.67 11.56
N PRO A 72 9.87 4.26 10.92
CA PRO A 72 9.11 5.14 10.04
C PRO A 72 8.66 6.44 10.73
N LEU A 73 8.58 6.45 12.06
CA LEU A 73 8.24 7.64 12.85
C LEU A 73 9.38 8.66 12.91
N GLU A 74 10.63 8.22 12.86
CA GLU A 74 11.81 9.11 12.85
C GLU A 74 11.98 9.78 11.47
N GLU A 75 11.75 9.05 10.37
CA GLU A 75 11.72 9.64 9.02
C GLU A 75 10.58 10.66 8.88
N TYR A 76 9.39 10.33 9.40
CA TYR A 76 8.24 11.24 9.41
C TYR A 76 8.55 12.55 10.17
N LYS A 77 9.15 12.44 11.35
CA LYS A 77 9.55 13.60 12.16
C LYS A 77 10.58 14.48 11.47
N ARG A 78 11.50 13.89 10.71
CA ARG A 78 12.52 14.62 9.93
C ARG A 78 11.92 15.37 8.74
N LEU A 79 10.97 14.78 8.04
CA LEU A 79 10.30 15.39 6.88
C LEU A 79 9.32 16.50 7.29
N TYR A 80 8.51 16.25 8.32
CA TYR A 80 7.39 17.14 8.67
C TYR A 80 7.66 17.99 9.92
N GLY A 81 8.82 17.83 10.55
CA GLY A 81 9.27 18.60 11.71
C GLY A 81 8.48 18.34 13.00
N LYS A 82 7.50 17.43 12.96
CA LYS A 82 6.51 17.17 14.03
C LYS A 82 6.21 15.67 14.07
N SER A 83 5.95 15.13 15.25
CA SER A 83 5.51 13.73 15.39
C SER A 83 4.08 13.56 14.88
N PHE A 84 3.78 12.36 14.37
CA PHE A 84 2.43 11.98 13.97
C PHE A 84 1.49 12.13 15.17
N GLY A 85 0.45 12.97 15.05
CA GLY A 85 -0.51 13.26 16.13
C GLY A 85 -0.19 14.47 17.02
N ALA A 86 0.85 15.25 16.74
CA ALA A 86 1.07 16.51 17.46
C ALA A 86 -0.04 17.54 17.17
N SER A 87 -0.57 18.18 18.23
CA SER A 87 -1.58 19.25 18.12
C SER A 87 -1.00 20.48 17.40
N ARG A 88 -1.85 21.20 16.67
CA ARG A 88 -1.45 22.38 15.87
C ARG A 88 -1.01 23.58 16.72
N ASP A 89 -1.32 23.56 18.02
CA ASP A 89 -1.20 24.72 18.87
C ASP A 89 0.10 24.67 19.68
N SER A 90 1.19 25.04 19.03
CA SER A 90 2.44 25.43 19.70
C SER A 90 3.24 26.42 18.85
N ASP A 91 2.54 27.40 18.27
CA ASP A 91 3.20 28.67 17.99
C ASP A 91 2.91 29.58 19.19
N ALA A 92 3.93 29.74 20.02
CA ALA A 92 3.96 30.74 21.08
C ALA A 92 3.84 32.12 20.43
N SER A 93 2.61 32.62 20.32
CA SER A 93 2.29 34.02 20.17
C SER A 93 0.87 34.24 20.69
N THR A 94 0.79 34.42 22.00
CA THR A 94 -0.34 35.06 22.68
C THR A 94 -0.75 36.33 21.95
N LYS A 95 -2.02 36.42 21.52
CA LYS A 95 -2.95 37.48 21.94
C LYS A 95 -4.37 36.92 21.94
N SER A 96 -4.91 36.86 23.16
CA SER A 96 -6.32 36.91 23.47
C SER A 96 -7.00 38.03 22.68
N ASP A 97 -8.13 37.73 22.05
CA ASP A 97 -9.29 38.60 22.09
C ASP A 97 -10.56 37.75 22.07
N ASP A 98 -11.32 37.99 23.13
CA ASP A 98 -12.68 37.57 23.41
C ASP A 98 -13.64 38.18 22.37
N SER A 99 -14.55 37.39 21.81
CA SER A 99 -15.96 37.80 21.60
C SER A 99 -16.73 36.73 20.82
N SER A 100 -17.61 36.08 21.58
CA SER A 100 -18.77 35.30 21.15
C SER A 100 -19.52 35.86 19.93
N LYS A 101 -19.90 34.98 18.99
CA LYS A 101 -21.22 34.99 18.32
C LYS A 101 -21.41 33.76 17.42
N ASP A 102 -21.79 32.64 18.01
CA ASP A 102 -22.51 31.61 17.26
C ASP A 102 -23.97 32.04 17.13
N LYS A 103 -24.25 32.82 16.08
CA LYS A 103 -25.61 33.01 15.60
C LYS A 103 -26.07 31.70 14.99
N SER A 104 -26.91 30.98 15.74
CA SER A 104 -27.91 30.10 15.15
C SER A 104 -28.76 30.91 14.19
N ALA A 105 -28.53 30.71 12.89
CA ALA A 105 -29.43 31.15 11.85
C ALA A 105 -30.28 29.96 11.45
N SER A 106 -31.49 29.90 12.01
CA SER A 106 -32.62 29.20 11.42
C SER A 106 -32.87 29.77 10.03
N GLY A 107 -32.47 29.03 9.00
CA GLY A 107 -33.02 29.15 7.66
C GLY A 107 -34.29 28.30 7.60
N ASP A 108 -35.44 28.97 7.71
CA ASP A 108 -36.74 28.42 7.35
C ASP A 108 -36.79 28.28 5.82
N GLY A 109 -36.81 27.03 5.38
CA GLY A 109 -36.79 26.59 4.00
C GLY A 109 -37.25 25.15 3.97
N SER A 110 -38.50 24.94 4.36
CA SER A 110 -39.31 23.71 4.30
C SER A 110 -38.85 22.67 3.28
N THR A 111 -37.86 21.88 3.68
CA THR A 111 -37.71 20.45 3.39
C THR A 111 -36.76 19.97 4.47
N THR A 112 -37.22 19.11 5.37
CA THR A 112 -36.32 18.46 6.33
C THR A 112 -35.13 17.89 5.55
N PRO A 113 -33.88 18.27 5.86
CA PRO A 113 -32.74 17.64 5.24
C PRO A 113 -32.86 16.16 5.59
N LYS A 114 -33.11 15.31 4.59
CA LYS A 114 -33.10 13.86 4.78
C LYS A 114 -31.71 13.54 5.31
N SER A 115 -31.60 13.16 6.58
CA SER A 115 -30.35 12.69 7.16
C SER A 115 -30.06 11.32 6.54
N TYR A 116 -29.17 11.29 5.55
CA TYR A 116 -28.75 10.04 4.93
C TYR A 116 -27.68 9.37 5.77
N CYS A 117 -27.67 8.04 5.75
CA CYS A 117 -26.58 7.27 6.31
C CYS A 117 -25.39 7.27 5.35
N PRO A 118 -24.18 7.60 5.85
CA PRO A 118 -22.98 7.55 5.02
C PRO A 118 -22.70 6.13 4.56
N ASN A 119 -22.12 5.99 3.37
CA ASN A 119 -21.64 4.72 2.86
C ASN A 119 -20.28 4.38 3.49
N ILE A 120 -20.30 4.00 4.76
CA ILE A 120 -19.12 3.56 5.51
C ILE A 120 -18.75 2.12 5.09
N ALA A 121 -17.49 1.92 4.69
CA ALA A 121 -16.89 0.61 4.53
C ALA A 121 -16.04 0.31 5.77
N CYS A 122 -16.40 -0.73 6.52
CA CYS A 122 -15.68 -1.10 7.74
C CYS A 122 -14.55 -2.09 7.44
N PRO A 123 -13.40 -1.97 8.12
CA PRO A 123 -12.33 -2.97 8.02
C PRO A 123 -12.79 -4.31 8.57
N ALA A 124 -12.30 -5.42 8.00
CA ALA A 124 -12.62 -6.78 8.43
C ALA A 124 -11.82 -7.22 9.68
N VAL A 125 -11.60 -6.30 10.62
CA VAL A 125 -10.91 -6.57 11.88
C VAL A 125 -11.95 -6.94 12.93
N TYR A 126 -11.77 -8.09 13.58
CA TYR A 126 -12.69 -8.59 14.60
C TYR A 126 -12.27 -8.08 15.99
N ASN A 127 -13.04 -7.14 16.53
CA ASN A 127 -12.91 -6.55 17.87
C ASN A 127 -14.32 -6.30 18.42
N PRO A 128 -15.01 -7.34 18.93
CA PRO A 128 -16.45 -7.29 19.11
C PRO A 128 -16.88 -6.28 20.18
N VAL A 129 -17.95 -5.54 19.88
CA VAL A 129 -18.60 -4.58 20.80
C VAL A 129 -20.07 -4.96 20.96
N THR A 130 -20.65 -4.71 22.13
CA THR A 130 -22.06 -5.00 22.41
C THR A 130 -22.79 -3.70 22.73
N ASP A 131 -23.95 -3.48 22.10
CA ASP A 131 -24.78 -2.31 22.37
C ASP A 131 -25.69 -2.49 23.61
N GLU A 132 -26.45 -1.45 23.94
CA GLU A 132 -27.39 -1.46 25.08
C GLU A 132 -28.54 -2.46 24.91
N ASN A 133 -28.81 -2.92 23.68
CA ASN A 133 -29.84 -3.91 23.38
C ASN A 133 -29.31 -5.35 23.44
N GLY A 134 -28.02 -5.55 23.75
CA GLY A 134 -27.37 -6.85 23.77
C GLY A 134 -27.00 -7.40 22.39
N VAL A 135 -26.99 -6.56 21.35
CA VAL A 135 -26.54 -6.93 20.01
C VAL A 135 -25.03 -6.79 19.92
N THR A 136 -24.35 -7.87 19.54
CA THR A 136 -22.89 -7.87 19.33
C THR A 136 -22.56 -7.61 17.86
N TYR A 137 -21.63 -6.70 17.62
CA TYR A 137 -21.12 -6.31 16.30
C TYR A 137 -19.67 -6.79 16.12
N SER A 138 -19.21 -6.98 14.88
CA SER A 138 -17.85 -7.50 14.62
C SER A 138 -16.76 -6.51 15.03
N ASN A 139 -17.06 -5.22 14.95
CA ASN A 139 -16.22 -4.12 15.45
C ASN A 139 -17.03 -2.85 15.70
N GLU A 140 -16.37 -1.83 16.26
CA GLU A 140 -16.96 -0.52 16.55
C GLU A 140 -17.51 0.18 15.30
N CYS A 141 -16.80 0.12 14.16
CA CYS A 141 -17.27 0.71 12.92
C CYS A 141 -18.62 0.14 12.47
N GLU A 142 -18.79 -1.18 12.54
CA GLU A 142 -20.06 -1.83 12.19
C GLU A 142 -21.20 -1.43 13.14
N MET A 143 -20.90 -1.30 14.43
CA MET A 143 -21.87 -0.83 15.42
C MET A 143 -22.30 0.61 15.13
N GLU A 144 -21.37 1.51 14.84
CA GLU A 144 -21.68 2.92 14.51
C GLU A 144 -22.48 3.04 13.20
N ALA A 145 -22.10 2.28 12.18
CA ALA A 145 -22.85 2.23 10.92
C ALA A 145 -24.28 1.74 11.13
N ALA A 146 -24.49 0.78 12.04
CA ALA A 146 -25.81 0.24 12.37
C ALA A 146 -26.69 1.21 13.18
N LYS A 147 -26.10 2.16 13.93
CA LYS A 147 -26.87 3.19 14.67
C LYS A 147 -27.64 4.13 13.74
N CYS A 148 -27.21 4.26 12.49
CA CYS A 148 -27.87 5.13 11.52
C CYS A 148 -29.14 4.47 10.95
N LYS A 149 -30.29 5.10 11.16
CA LYS A 149 -31.62 4.60 10.72
C LYS A 149 -32.16 5.26 9.45
N GLY A 150 -31.37 6.13 8.82
CA GLY A 150 -31.75 6.85 7.60
C GLY A 150 -31.61 6.00 6.33
N PRO A 151 -32.16 6.48 5.20
CA PRO A 151 -31.83 5.90 3.89
C PRO A 151 -30.33 6.04 3.61
N ARG A 152 -29.72 5.07 2.93
CA ARG A 152 -28.35 5.23 2.43
C ARG A 152 -28.34 6.30 1.34
N GLU A 153 -27.36 7.19 1.36
CA GLU A 153 -27.20 8.19 0.30
C GLU A 153 -26.89 7.47 -1.01
N ASN A 154 -27.55 7.88 -2.09
CA ASN A 154 -27.16 7.46 -3.42
C ASN A 154 -25.82 8.13 -3.76
N PRO A 155 -24.79 7.38 -4.18
CA PRO A 155 -23.49 7.96 -4.54
C PRO A 155 -23.57 9.08 -5.58
N LEU A 156 -24.57 9.06 -6.49
CA LEU A 156 -24.78 10.12 -7.48
C LEU A 156 -25.35 11.39 -6.85
N ASP A 157 -26.20 11.27 -5.84
CA ASP A 157 -26.74 12.41 -5.09
C ASP A 157 -25.65 13.03 -4.21
N GLU A 158 -24.81 12.20 -3.59
CA GLU A 158 -23.61 12.63 -2.88
C GLU A 158 -22.65 13.39 -3.81
N TYR A 159 -22.36 12.84 -4.99
CA TYR A 159 -21.52 13.49 -6.00
C TYR A 159 -22.09 14.87 -6.40
N LYS A 160 -23.39 14.95 -6.69
CA LYS A 160 -24.06 16.20 -7.05
C LYS A 160 -24.00 17.23 -5.92
N ARG A 161 -24.11 16.78 -4.66
CA ARG A 161 -24.00 17.63 -3.47
C ARG A 161 -22.58 18.16 -3.26
N ILE A 162 -21.55 17.33 -3.45
CA ILE A 162 -20.14 17.70 -3.24
C ILE A 162 -19.62 18.60 -4.38
N TYR A 163 -19.93 18.25 -5.62
CA TYR A 163 -19.35 18.89 -6.81
C TYR A 163 -20.28 19.89 -7.49
N GLY A 164 -21.55 19.98 -7.08
CA GLY A 164 -22.54 20.90 -7.64
C GLY A 164 -22.97 20.58 -9.08
N LYS A 165 -22.54 19.44 -9.62
CA LYS A 165 -22.82 18.99 -10.99
C LYS A 165 -23.09 17.49 -11.01
N GLU A 166 -23.84 17.03 -11.99
CA GLU A 166 -24.09 15.60 -12.19
C GLU A 166 -22.84 14.90 -12.73
N PHE A 167 -22.70 13.61 -12.41
CA PHE A 167 -21.60 12.81 -12.91
C PHE A 167 -21.65 12.76 -14.43
N GLY A 168 -20.58 13.22 -15.09
CA GLY A 168 -20.51 13.30 -16.55
C GLY A 168 -21.06 14.60 -17.18
N ALA A 169 -21.41 15.62 -16.38
CA ALA A 169 -21.73 16.93 -16.92
C ALA A 169 -20.54 17.52 -17.71
N GLU A 170 -20.81 18.13 -18.86
CA GLU A 170 -19.78 18.77 -19.68
C GLU A 170 -19.01 19.83 -18.89
N ARG A 171 -17.71 19.93 -19.15
CA ARG A 171 -16.91 21.07 -18.67
C ARG A 171 -17.46 22.30 -19.38
N THR A 172 -18.24 23.08 -18.65
CA THR A 172 -18.55 24.46 -19.05
C THR A 172 -17.26 25.24 -18.87
N ASP A 173 -16.45 25.27 -19.91
CA ASP A 173 -15.35 26.22 -20.03
C ASP A 173 -16.03 27.60 -20.12
N ASN A 174 -16.13 28.29 -18.98
CA ASN A 174 -16.61 29.67 -18.98
C ASN A 174 -15.58 30.49 -19.76
N GLU A 175 -16.02 30.96 -20.92
CA GLU A 175 -15.39 31.93 -21.81
C GLU A 175 -15.16 33.29 -21.14
#